data_AF-A0A0M0BWD3-F1
#
_entry.id   AF-A0A0M0BWD3-F1
#
_cell.length_a   1.000
_cell.length_b   1.000
_cell.length_c   1.000
_cell.angle_alpha   90.00
_cell.angle_beta   90.00
_cell.angle_gamma   90.00
#
_symmetry.space_group_name_H-M   'P 1'
#
loop_
_entity.id
_entity.type
_entity.pdbx_description
1 polymer ?
#
loop_
_entity_poly.entity_id
_entity_poly.type
_entity_poly.pdbx_seq_one_letter_code
_entity_poly.pdbx_strand_id
1 'polypeptide(L)'
;MKKKLTVIIVASVMIAAFMIGSLATPINSAEVANPLDELEERLLGLEGEVANISNEVTTLKEGSDLIERVHELEIRLAVLEKCGCELGCTFPEPDYDSNWISIEKGQSLTLTHDLDTTEYFVYLVARHDTTQDETGQTFITDQDNFHTYRFGGDVNYNAAYGESNMMGVWYVASKNSIRIDRAADDYFSDYICVRIWKLP
;
A
#
# COMPACT_ATOMS: atom_id res chain seq x y z
N MET A 1 41.70 18.47 -20.85
CA MET A 1 43.00 18.19 -20.22
C MET A 1 43.84 17.11 -20.91
N LYS A 2 43.24 16.07 -21.53
CA LYS A 2 43.97 14.96 -22.22
C LYS A 2 45.07 15.40 -23.20
N LYS A 3 44.84 16.40 -24.07
CA LYS A 3 45.85 16.87 -25.05
C LYS A 3 47.11 17.50 -24.43
N LYS A 4 47.05 18.02 -23.20
CA LYS A 4 48.21 18.70 -22.57
C LYS A 4 49.15 17.70 -21.87
N LEU A 5 48.64 16.55 -21.42
CA LEU A 5 49.46 15.54 -20.74
C LEU A 5 50.31 14.72 -21.75
N THR A 6 49.73 14.37 -22.91
CA THR A 6 50.44 13.68 -24.00
C THR A 6 51.63 14.49 -24.53
N VAL A 7 51.48 15.81 -24.65
CA VAL A 7 52.56 16.70 -25.12
C VAL A 7 53.73 16.75 -24.12
N ILE A 8 53.46 16.69 -22.82
CA ILE A 8 54.51 16.75 -21.78
C ILE A 8 55.30 15.43 -21.71
N ILE A 9 54.64 14.28 -21.86
CA ILE A 9 55.31 12.97 -21.84
C ILE A 9 56.20 12.79 -23.08
N VAL A 10 55.69 13.13 -24.28
CA VAL A 10 56.48 13.05 -25.53
C VAL A 10 57.68 14.01 -25.50
N ALA A 11 57.51 15.22 -24.97
CA ALA A 11 58.63 16.18 -24.82
C ALA A 11 59.71 15.69 -23.85
N SER A 12 59.32 14.99 -22.77
CA SER A 12 60.27 14.48 -21.75
C SER A 12 61.12 13.32 -22.28
N VAL A 13 60.51 12.42 -23.06
CA VAL A 13 61.20 11.29 -23.71
C VAL A 13 62.17 11.79 -24.80
N MET A 14 61.79 12.82 -25.56
CA MET A 14 62.67 13.46 -26.55
C MET A 14 63.88 14.14 -25.91
N ILE A 15 63.72 14.79 -24.76
CA ILE A 15 64.83 15.48 -24.06
C ILE A 15 65.83 14.46 -23.47
N ALA A 16 65.36 13.31 -23.00
CA ALA A 16 66.25 12.23 -22.54
C ALA A 16 67.06 11.60 -23.69
N ALA A 17 66.48 11.49 -24.89
CA ALA A 17 67.17 10.96 -26.07
C ALA A 17 68.27 11.90 -26.62
N PHE A 18 68.14 13.22 -26.42
CA PHE A 18 69.10 14.20 -26.94
C PHE A 18 70.38 14.32 -26.08
N MET A 19 70.37 13.88 -24.82
CA MET A 19 71.51 13.99 -23.90
C MET A 19 72.47 12.78 -23.93
N ILE A 20 72.16 11.73 -24.69
CA ILE A 20 73.00 10.51 -24.82
C ILE A 20 73.64 10.47 -26.21
N GLY A 21 74.39 11.52 -26.53
CA GLY A 21 75.29 11.52 -27.67
C GLY A 21 76.54 10.69 -27.36
N SER A 22 76.72 9.62 -28.13
CA SER A 22 77.89 8.72 -28.22
C SER A 22 77.83 7.44 -27.36
N LEU A 23 77.52 6.32 -28.03
CA LEU A 23 77.47 4.91 -27.58
C LEU A 23 76.09 4.31 -27.26
N ALA A 24 74.98 4.88 -27.78
CA ALA A 24 73.70 4.19 -27.75
C ALA A 24 73.64 3.12 -28.86
N THR A 25 73.59 1.84 -28.47
CA THR A 25 73.09 0.76 -29.34
C THR A 25 71.70 1.15 -29.84
N PRO A 26 71.38 0.94 -31.13
CA PRO A 26 70.04 1.23 -31.64
C PRO A 26 69.03 0.45 -30.79
N ILE A 27 68.18 1.18 -30.06
CA ILE A 27 67.09 0.58 -29.31
C ILE A 27 66.21 -0.13 -30.34
N ASN A 28 66.02 -1.44 -30.15
CA ASN A 28 65.14 -2.21 -31.00
C ASN A 28 63.72 -1.67 -30.80
N SER A 29 63.17 -1.01 -31.83
CA SER A 29 61.83 -0.41 -31.76
C SER A 29 60.74 -1.44 -31.41
N ALA A 30 60.96 -2.72 -31.69
CA ALA A 30 60.05 -3.80 -31.31
C ALA A 30 60.01 -4.05 -29.79
N GLU A 31 61.10 -3.78 -29.07
CA GLU A 31 61.19 -4.01 -27.61
C GLU A 31 60.45 -2.93 -26.81
N VAL A 32 60.24 -1.75 -27.42
CA VAL A 32 59.49 -0.63 -26.83
C VAL A 32 58.02 -0.62 -27.26
N ALA A 33 57.68 -1.24 -28.40
CA ALA A 33 56.31 -1.32 -28.90
C ALA A 33 55.39 -2.17 -28.00
N ASN A 34 55.85 -3.36 -27.57
CA ASN A 34 55.01 -4.27 -26.79
C ASN A 34 54.53 -3.69 -25.43
N PRO A 35 55.38 -3.04 -24.62
CA PRO A 35 54.92 -2.42 -23.36
C PRO A 35 53.97 -1.24 -23.57
N LEU A 36 54.08 -0.55 -24.71
CA LEU A 36 53.19 0.57 -25.04
C LEU A 36 51.79 0.06 -25.38
N ASP A 37 51.69 -0.99 -26.19
CA ASP A 37 50.42 -1.63 -26.54
C ASP A 37 49.70 -2.17 -25.29
N GLU A 38 50.45 -2.81 -24.37
CA GLU A 38 49.90 -3.29 -23.09
C GLU A 38 49.39 -2.14 -22.20
N LEU A 39 50.12 -1.01 -22.16
CA LEU A 39 49.68 0.17 -21.44
C LEU A 39 48.43 0.80 -22.04
N GLU A 40 48.30 0.82 -23.37
CA GLU A 40 47.11 1.31 -24.07
C GLU A 40 45.90 0.42 -23.80
N GLU A 41 46.05 -0.90 -23.83
CA GLU A 41 44.98 -1.85 -23.51
C GLU A 41 44.52 -1.70 -22.05
N ARG A 42 45.46 -1.58 -21.10
CA ARG A 42 45.14 -1.33 -19.69
C ARG A 42 44.45 0.01 -19.47
N LEU A 43 44.84 1.05 -20.21
CA LEU A 43 44.20 2.37 -20.14
C LEU A 43 42.75 2.29 -20.63
N LEU A 44 42.50 1.61 -21.75
CA LEU A 44 41.15 1.40 -22.28
C LEU A 44 40.27 0.58 -21.32
N GLY A 45 40.85 -0.46 -20.70
CA GLY A 45 40.16 -1.24 -19.66
C GLY A 45 39.74 -0.39 -18.47
N LEU A 46 40.66 0.43 -17.94
CA LEU A 46 40.37 1.35 -16.83
C LEU A 46 39.34 2.42 -17.21
N GLU A 47 39.37 2.95 -18.44
CA GLU A 47 38.34 3.89 -18.90
C GLU A 47 36.95 3.23 -18.95
N GLY A 48 36.88 1.95 -19.31
CA GLY A 48 35.64 1.16 -19.27
C GLY A 48 35.13 0.93 -17.84
N GLU A 49 36.01 0.54 -16.91
CA GLU A 49 35.65 0.36 -15.50
C GLU A 49 35.15 1.66 -14.86
N VAL A 50 35.82 2.78 -15.12
CA VAL A 50 35.39 4.10 -14.62
C VAL A 50 34.01 4.49 -15.15
N ALA A 51 33.72 4.21 -16.44
CA ALA A 51 32.40 4.45 -17.00
C ALA A 51 31.31 3.60 -16.33
N ASN A 52 31.60 2.32 -16.04
CA ASN A 52 30.67 1.44 -15.35
C ASN A 52 30.37 1.92 -13.93
N ILE A 53 31.40 2.25 -13.15
CA ILE A 53 31.26 2.77 -11.77
C ILE A 53 30.47 4.08 -11.77
N SER A 54 30.71 4.97 -12.73
CA SER A 54 29.97 6.24 -12.85
C SER A 54 28.47 6.01 -13.05
N ASN A 55 28.08 4.98 -13.81
CA ASN A 55 26.69 4.62 -13.99
C ASN A 55 26.09 4.05 -12.71
N GLU A 56 26.80 3.12 -12.04
CA GLU A 56 26.36 2.54 -10.76
C GLU A 56 26.15 3.61 -9.68
N VAL A 57 27.07 4.59 -9.58
CA VAL A 57 26.94 5.72 -8.65
C VAL A 57 25.71 6.58 -8.96
N THR A 58 25.38 6.75 -10.24
CA THR A 58 24.18 7.51 -10.66
C THR A 58 22.91 6.77 -10.25
N THR A 59 22.83 5.46 -10.50
CA THR A 59 21.70 4.63 -10.05
C THR A 59 21.55 4.61 -8.53
N LEU A 60 22.66 4.53 -7.79
CA LEU A 60 22.64 4.61 -6.32
C LEU A 60 22.16 5.98 -5.83
N LYS A 61 22.49 7.05 -6.55
CA LYS A 61 22.01 8.40 -6.22
C LYS A 61 20.51 8.54 -6.43
N GLU A 62 19.94 7.93 -7.47
CA GLU A 62 18.48 7.82 -7.65
C GLU A 62 17.84 7.01 -6.50
N GLY A 63 18.54 6.02 -5.95
CA GLY A 63 18.12 5.33 -4.72
C GLY A 63 18.07 6.24 -3.48
N SER A 64 18.86 7.31 -3.43
CA SER A 64 18.82 8.32 -2.36
C SER A 64 17.50 9.10 -2.37
N ASP A 65 16.91 9.34 -3.53
CA ASP A 65 15.60 10.01 -3.65
C ASP A 65 14.49 9.16 -3.02
N LEU A 66 14.64 7.83 -3.00
CA LEU A 66 13.70 6.94 -2.33
C LEU A 66 13.75 7.12 -0.81
N ILE A 67 14.94 7.31 -0.24
CA ILE A 67 15.13 7.55 1.20
C ILE A 67 14.46 8.87 1.60
N GLU A 68 14.63 9.93 0.80
CA GLU A 68 13.97 11.22 1.05
C GLU A 68 12.44 11.10 0.98
N ARG A 69 11.90 10.35 0.01
CA ARG A 69 10.45 10.12 -0.12
C ARG A 69 9.88 9.29 1.02
N VAL A 70 10.61 8.27 1.51
CA VAL A 70 10.19 7.49 2.68
C VAL A 70 10.15 8.40 3.91
N HIS A 71 11.17 9.23 4.12
CA HIS A 71 11.20 10.18 5.22
C HIS A 71 10.03 11.18 5.17
N GLU A 72 9.68 11.68 3.98
CA GLU A 72 8.50 12.55 3.79
C GLU A 72 7.19 11.83 4.17
N LEU A 73 7.04 10.56 3.77
CA LEU A 73 5.85 9.77 4.11
C LEU A 73 5.74 9.50 5.61
N GLU A 74 6.85 9.23 6.30
CA GLU A 74 6.88 9.07 7.76
C GLU A 74 6.42 10.35 8.47
N ILE A 75 6.88 11.52 8.02
CA ILE A 75 6.44 12.82 8.56
C ILE A 75 4.94 13.01 8.33
N ARG A 76 4.44 12.72 7.12
CA ARG A 76 3.02 12.85 6.79
C ARG A 76 2.15 11.91 7.62
N LEU A 77 2.61 10.68 7.84
CA LEU A 77 1.92 9.72 8.71
C LEU A 77 1.84 10.23 10.15
N ALA A 78 2.97 10.70 10.71
CA ALA A 78 2.99 11.25 12.06
C ALA A 78 2.05 12.47 12.23
N VAL A 79 1.95 13.32 11.20
CA VAL A 79 0.97 14.43 11.19
C VAL A 79 -0.45 13.90 11.17
N LEU A 80 -0.76 12.89 10.36
CA LEU A 80 -2.09 12.29 10.29
C LEU A 80 -2.50 11.60 11.60
N GLU A 81 -1.58 10.87 12.23
CA GLU A 81 -1.81 10.23 13.53
C GLU A 81 -2.08 11.29 14.61
N LYS A 82 -1.30 12.37 14.62
CA LYS A 82 -1.50 13.49 15.54
C LYS A 82 -2.80 14.25 15.28
N CYS A 83 -3.12 14.54 14.02
CA CYS A 83 -4.37 15.18 13.62
C CYS A 83 -5.60 14.31 13.94
N GLY A 84 -5.50 12.99 13.80
CA GLY A 84 -6.55 12.06 14.21
C GLY A 84 -6.86 12.15 15.70
N CYS A 85 -5.83 12.35 16.54
CA CYS A 85 -5.96 12.56 17.98
C CYS A 85 -6.46 13.97 18.35
N GLU A 86 -6.00 15.03 17.67
CA GLU A 86 -6.35 16.42 17.99
C GLU A 86 -7.70 16.86 17.44
N LEU A 87 -8.17 16.28 16.32
CA LEU A 87 -9.51 16.53 15.78
C LEU A 87 -10.58 15.62 16.39
N GLY A 88 -10.22 14.73 17.32
CA GLY A 88 -11.18 13.80 17.91
C GLY A 88 -11.92 13.00 16.84
N CYS A 89 -11.24 12.60 15.76
CA CYS A 89 -11.83 11.85 14.64
C CYS A 89 -12.29 10.43 15.02
N THR A 90 -12.36 10.11 16.32
CA THR A 90 -13.23 9.06 16.80
C THR A 90 -14.65 9.50 16.51
N PHE A 91 -15.33 8.77 15.63
CA PHE A 91 -16.78 8.90 15.50
C PHE A 91 -17.37 8.94 16.92
N PRO A 92 -18.23 9.92 17.25
CA PRO A 92 -18.73 10.08 18.61
C PRO A 92 -19.32 8.75 19.10
N GLU A 93 -19.34 8.51 20.41
CA GLU A 93 -20.05 7.35 20.93
C GLU A 93 -21.54 7.44 20.53
N PRO A 94 -22.17 6.32 20.12
CA PRO A 94 -23.59 6.33 19.80
C PRO A 94 -24.42 6.67 21.04
N ASP A 95 -25.45 7.49 20.86
CA ASP A 95 -26.45 7.74 21.90
C ASP A 95 -27.25 6.46 22.26
N TYR A 96 -27.27 5.48 21.36
CA TYR A 96 -27.83 4.14 21.59
C TYR A 96 -27.03 3.06 20.87
N ASP A 97 -26.65 1.99 21.57
CA ASP A 97 -26.06 0.77 21.00
C ASP A 97 -26.86 -0.45 21.49
N SER A 98 -27.40 -1.23 20.56
CA SER A 98 -28.17 -2.43 20.88
C SER A 98 -27.32 -3.59 21.38
N ASN A 99 -25.99 -3.51 21.28
CA ASN A 99 -25.08 -4.65 21.20
C ASN A 99 -25.46 -5.60 20.06
N TRP A 100 -24.80 -6.75 19.99
CA TRP A 100 -25.19 -7.83 19.07
C TRP A 100 -26.41 -8.57 19.60
N ILE A 101 -27.46 -8.64 18.78
CA ILE A 101 -28.71 -9.35 19.07
C ILE A 101 -28.93 -10.39 17.99
N SER A 102 -29.27 -11.62 18.39
CA SER A 102 -29.67 -12.66 17.43
C SER A 102 -31.03 -12.34 16.83
N ILE A 103 -31.19 -12.56 15.53
CA ILE A 103 -32.46 -12.37 14.83
C ILE A 103 -32.71 -13.56 13.90
N GLU A 104 -33.88 -14.19 14.01
CA GLU A 104 -34.28 -15.31 13.18
C GLU A 104 -34.75 -14.86 11.78
N LYS A 105 -34.69 -15.75 10.80
CA LYS A 105 -35.18 -15.48 9.45
C LYS A 105 -36.67 -15.15 9.46
N GLY A 106 -37.06 -14.09 8.76
CA GLY A 106 -38.45 -13.63 8.72
C GLY A 106 -38.92 -12.95 10.01
N GLN A 107 -38.04 -12.77 11.00
CA GLN A 107 -38.39 -12.15 12.27
C GLN A 107 -38.42 -10.61 12.15
N SER A 108 -39.43 -10.03 12.81
CA SER A 108 -39.48 -8.61 13.13
C SER A 108 -39.04 -8.38 14.58
N LEU A 109 -38.02 -7.55 14.79
CA LEU A 109 -37.54 -7.13 16.10
C LEU A 109 -37.85 -5.64 16.30
N THR A 110 -38.29 -5.23 17.48
CA THR A 110 -38.42 -3.80 17.82
C THR A 110 -37.51 -3.48 18.98
N LEU A 111 -36.61 -2.52 18.78
CA LEU A 111 -35.69 -2.02 19.77
C LEU A 111 -36.14 -0.63 20.23
N THR A 112 -36.18 -0.42 21.55
CA THR A 112 -36.52 0.88 22.14
C THR A 112 -35.22 1.60 22.51
N HIS A 113 -35.03 2.82 22.00
CA HIS A 113 -33.81 3.61 22.18
C HIS A 113 -34.02 4.90 22.98
N ASP A 114 -35.28 5.30 23.26
CA ASP A 114 -35.65 6.42 24.14
C ASP A 114 -34.93 7.76 23.86
N LEU A 115 -34.59 8.02 22.59
CA LEU A 115 -33.85 9.24 22.20
C LEU A 115 -34.75 10.47 22.09
N ASP A 116 -36.07 10.29 22.10
CA ASP A 116 -37.10 11.32 21.99
C ASP A 116 -36.91 12.27 20.80
N THR A 117 -36.45 11.76 19.66
CA THR A 117 -36.25 12.53 18.42
C THR A 117 -36.38 11.61 17.20
N THR A 118 -36.72 12.17 16.04
CA THR A 118 -36.60 11.49 14.73
C THR A 118 -35.37 11.95 13.94
N GLU A 119 -34.67 12.97 14.44
CA GLU A 119 -33.45 13.52 13.83
C GLU A 119 -32.23 12.75 14.34
N TYR A 120 -31.97 11.60 13.73
CA TYR A 120 -30.83 10.75 14.08
C TYR A 120 -30.25 10.04 12.86
N PHE A 121 -29.00 9.63 12.98
CA PHE A 121 -28.31 8.73 12.07
C PHE A 121 -28.34 7.31 12.64
N VAL A 122 -28.69 6.33 11.82
CA VAL A 122 -28.71 4.90 12.18
C VAL A 122 -27.62 4.16 11.43
N TYR A 123 -26.83 3.38 12.16
CA TYR A 123 -25.89 2.42 11.61
C TYR A 123 -26.30 1.02 12.02
N LEU A 124 -26.73 0.22 11.03
CA LEU A 124 -27.08 -1.18 11.20
C LEU A 124 -25.95 -2.02 10.60
N VAL A 125 -25.43 -2.96 11.39
CA VAL A 125 -24.46 -3.95 10.95
C VAL A 125 -25.06 -5.32 11.22
N ALA A 126 -25.00 -6.21 10.23
CA ALA A 126 -25.31 -7.61 10.43
C ALA A 126 -24.03 -8.42 10.45
N ARG A 127 -24.08 -9.56 11.13
CA ARG A 127 -23.06 -10.58 11.02
C ARG A 127 -23.63 -11.97 10.91
N HIS A 128 -22.92 -12.80 10.17
CA HIS A 128 -23.13 -14.24 10.15
C HIS A 128 -22.24 -14.86 11.22
N ASP A 129 -22.81 -15.72 12.07
CA ASP A 129 -21.99 -16.55 12.94
C ASP A 129 -21.88 -17.90 12.25
N THR A 130 -20.73 -18.13 11.62
CA THR A 130 -20.49 -19.29 10.78
C THR A 130 -20.81 -20.59 11.52
N THR A 131 -21.82 -21.32 11.03
CA THR A 131 -22.03 -22.73 11.38
C THR A 131 -21.55 -23.65 10.26
N GLN A 132 -21.11 -24.81 10.73
CA GLN A 132 -20.38 -25.89 10.08
C GLN A 132 -20.82 -26.25 8.65
N ASP A 133 -19.85 -26.74 7.86
CA ASP A 133 -20.13 -27.39 6.59
C ASP A 133 -20.91 -28.71 6.76
N GLU A 134 -21.21 -29.36 5.63
CA GLU A 134 -21.95 -30.63 5.54
C GLU A 134 -21.27 -31.81 6.28
N THR A 135 -20.00 -31.65 6.67
CA THR A 135 -19.22 -32.62 7.46
C THR A 135 -19.18 -32.31 8.95
N GLY A 136 -19.76 -31.19 9.38
CA GLY A 136 -19.64 -30.69 10.76
C GLY A 136 -18.36 -29.86 10.99
N GLN A 137 -17.70 -29.36 9.95
CA GLN A 137 -16.48 -28.56 10.08
C GLN A 137 -16.79 -27.06 10.13
N THR A 138 -16.46 -26.41 11.25
CA THR A 138 -16.67 -24.97 11.46
C THR A 138 -15.59 -24.20 10.72
N PHE A 139 -15.96 -23.37 9.75
CA PHE A 139 -15.05 -22.41 9.12
C PHE A 139 -15.41 -21.02 9.61
N ILE A 140 -14.53 -20.41 10.41
CA ILE A 140 -14.62 -18.99 10.69
C ILE A 140 -13.71 -18.30 9.66
N THR A 141 -14.27 -17.58 8.71
CA THR A 141 -13.50 -16.57 7.97
C THR A 141 -13.62 -15.27 8.75
N ASP A 142 -12.66 -15.01 9.62
CA ASP A 142 -12.62 -13.85 10.53
C ASP A 142 -12.73 -12.47 9.83
N GLN A 143 -12.79 -12.43 8.49
CA GLN A 143 -12.78 -11.22 7.68
C GLN A 143 -14.05 -10.97 6.85
N ASP A 144 -14.94 -11.95 6.66
CA ASP A 144 -16.08 -11.82 5.74
C ASP A 144 -17.46 -11.83 6.41
N ASN A 145 -17.52 -11.92 7.73
CA ASN A 145 -18.79 -12.10 8.44
C ASN A 145 -19.50 -10.80 8.83
N PHE A 146 -18.93 -9.62 8.55
CA PHE A 146 -19.60 -8.34 8.81
C PHE A 146 -20.04 -7.72 7.51
N HIS A 147 -21.35 -7.65 7.29
CA HIS A 147 -21.90 -6.98 6.12
C HIS A 147 -22.67 -5.75 6.54
N THR A 148 -22.20 -4.62 6.01
CA THR A 148 -22.99 -3.39 5.83
C THR A 148 -23.56 -3.31 4.42
N TYR A 149 -23.47 -4.39 3.64
CA TYR A 149 -23.79 -4.41 2.21
C TYR A 149 -25.17 -3.77 1.99
N ARG A 150 -25.15 -2.60 1.33
CA ARG A 150 -26.32 -1.75 1.03
C ARG A 150 -27.20 -1.39 2.22
N PHE A 151 -26.62 -1.17 3.40
CA PHE A 151 -27.34 -0.81 4.63
C PHE A 151 -28.41 -1.83 5.03
N GLY A 152 -28.17 -3.10 4.74
CA GLY A 152 -29.07 -4.19 5.12
C GLY A 152 -30.24 -4.39 4.16
N GLY A 153 -30.24 -3.86 2.94
CA GLY A 153 -31.28 -4.21 1.97
C GLY A 153 -30.73 -4.42 0.57
N ASP A 154 -30.80 -5.64 0.05
CA ASP A 154 -30.76 -5.86 -1.39
C ASP A 154 -31.96 -6.70 -1.84
N VAL A 155 -32.42 -6.40 -3.06
CA VAL A 155 -33.31 -7.29 -3.79
C VAL A 155 -32.43 -7.97 -4.83
N ASN A 156 -31.92 -9.16 -4.51
CA ASN A 156 -31.20 -9.96 -5.47
C ASN A 156 -32.22 -10.60 -6.41
N TYR A 157 -32.30 -10.08 -7.64
CA TYR A 157 -33.09 -10.70 -8.69
C TYR A 157 -32.36 -11.95 -9.20
N ASN A 158 -32.92 -13.11 -8.90
CA ASN A 158 -32.44 -14.38 -9.42
C ASN A 158 -33.07 -14.65 -10.80
N ALA A 159 -32.32 -14.28 -11.84
CA ALA A 159 -32.77 -14.42 -13.23
C ALA A 159 -33.05 -15.88 -13.65
N ALA A 160 -32.51 -16.88 -12.95
CA ALA A 160 -32.74 -18.29 -13.27
C ALA A 160 -34.13 -18.79 -12.83
N TYR A 161 -34.71 -18.17 -11.80
CA TYR A 161 -36.01 -18.54 -11.24
C TYR A 161 -37.08 -17.46 -11.41
N GLY A 162 -36.71 -16.26 -11.87
CA GLY A 162 -37.61 -15.13 -12.01
C GLY A 162 -38.09 -14.57 -10.67
N GLU A 163 -37.33 -14.83 -9.59
CA GLU A 163 -37.68 -14.46 -8.23
C GLU A 163 -36.76 -13.36 -7.72
N SER A 164 -37.33 -12.42 -6.97
CA SER A 164 -36.62 -11.40 -6.23
C SER A 164 -36.42 -11.90 -4.81
N ASN A 165 -35.21 -12.32 -4.48
CA ASN A 165 -34.84 -12.70 -3.12
C ASN A 165 -34.52 -11.41 -2.36
N MET A 166 -35.25 -11.14 -1.27
CA MET A 166 -34.93 -10.02 -0.40
C MET A 166 -33.81 -10.51 0.51
N MET A 167 -32.59 -10.07 0.24
CA MET A 167 -31.47 -10.35 1.12
C MET A 167 -31.27 -9.13 2.00
N GLY A 168 -31.57 -9.25 3.29
CA GLY A 168 -31.15 -8.27 4.26
C GLY A 168 -32.09 -8.02 5.43
N VAL A 169 -31.70 -7.01 6.19
CA VAL A 169 -32.31 -6.47 7.38
C VAL A 169 -32.64 -4.99 7.15
N TRP A 170 -33.93 -4.64 7.04
CA TRP A 170 -34.34 -3.23 6.93
C TRP A 170 -34.85 -2.70 8.26
N TYR A 171 -34.97 -1.38 8.37
CA TYR A 171 -35.55 -0.75 9.56
C TYR A 171 -36.60 0.30 9.27
N VAL A 172 -37.55 0.44 10.20
CA VAL A 172 -38.50 1.54 10.27
C VAL A 172 -38.30 2.23 11.60
N ALA A 173 -38.05 3.52 11.53
CA ALA A 173 -37.59 4.33 12.65
C ALA A 173 -38.75 5.20 13.19
N SER A 174 -38.86 5.31 14.50
CA SER A 174 -39.81 6.17 15.20
C SER A 174 -39.06 7.07 16.20
N LYS A 175 -39.79 7.89 16.95
CA LYS A 175 -39.20 8.82 17.93
C LYS A 175 -38.39 8.10 19.03
N ASN A 176 -38.83 6.91 19.45
CA ASN A 176 -38.27 6.19 20.59
C ASN A 176 -37.93 4.73 20.28
N SER A 177 -38.18 4.26 19.06
CA SER A 177 -37.93 2.88 18.71
C SER A 177 -37.55 2.72 17.25
N ILE A 178 -36.85 1.62 16.98
CA ILE A 178 -36.52 1.17 15.65
C ILE A 178 -37.02 -0.27 15.49
N ARG A 179 -37.87 -0.49 14.49
CA ARG A 179 -38.26 -1.83 14.05
C ARG A 179 -37.26 -2.30 13.02
N ILE A 180 -36.88 -3.56 13.11
CA ILE A 180 -35.91 -4.23 12.26
C ILE A 180 -36.58 -5.50 11.73
N ASP A 181 -36.51 -5.76 10.44
CA ASP A 181 -37.09 -6.96 9.84
C ASP A 181 -36.01 -7.70 9.05
N ARG A 182 -35.75 -8.96 9.41
CA ARG A 182 -34.89 -9.86 8.62
C ARG A 182 -35.76 -10.61 7.61
N ALA A 183 -35.34 -10.63 6.35
CA ALA A 183 -36.05 -11.40 5.33
C ALA A 183 -36.04 -12.91 5.63
N ALA A 184 -37.05 -13.65 5.15
CA ALA A 184 -37.18 -15.08 5.40
C ALA A 184 -36.09 -15.91 4.67
N ASP A 185 -35.54 -15.35 3.60
CA ASP A 185 -34.51 -15.90 2.71
C ASP A 185 -33.12 -15.30 2.97
N ASP A 186 -32.93 -14.51 4.03
CA ASP A 186 -31.61 -14.03 4.44
C ASP A 186 -30.85 -15.12 5.23
N TYR A 187 -29.84 -15.73 4.63
CA TYR A 187 -29.01 -16.78 5.25
C TYR A 187 -27.79 -16.25 6.01
N PHE A 188 -27.53 -14.95 5.96
CA PHE A 188 -26.24 -14.39 6.39
C PHE A 188 -26.37 -13.48 7.62
N SER A 189 -27.56 -12.99 7.97
CA SER A 189 -27.72 -12.02 9.09
C SER A 189 -28.21 -12.66 10.40
N ASP A 190 -27.44 -13.57 11.01
CA ASP A 190 -27.87 -14.24 12.26
C ASP A 190 -27.84 -13.33 13.48
N TYR A 191 -26.97 -12.33 13.46
CA TYR A 191 -26.91 -11.31 14.48
C TYR A 191 -26.90 -9.93 13.84
N ILE A 192 -27.44 -8.97 14.56
CA ILE A 192 -27.48 -7.56 14.17
C ILE A 192 -27.02 -6.67 15.31
N CYS A 193 -26.43 -5.54 14.97
CA CYS A 193 -26.08 -4.47 15.88
C CYS A 193 -26.57 -3.15 15.29
N VAL A 194 -27.36 -2.42 16.06
CA VAL A 194 -27.85 -1.09 15.73
C VAL A 194 -27.20 -0.07 16.64
N ARG A 195 -26.59 0.93 16.02
CA ARG A 195 -26.07 2.11 16.67
C ARG A 195 -26.78 3.35 16.15
N ILE A 196 -27.14 4.28 17.04
CA ILE A 196 -27.88 5.49 16.69
C ILE A 196 -27.19 6.71 17.30
N TRP A 197 -27.08 7.77 16.51
CA TRP A 197 -26.53 9.08 16.93
C TRP A 197 -27.56 10.17 16.66
N LYS A 198 -27.84 11.03 17.64
CA LYS A 198 -28.66 12.22 17.45
C LYS A 198 -27.94 13.20 16.52
N LEU A 199 -28.69 13.79 15.61
CA LEU A 199 -28.18 14.91 14.81
C LEU A 199 -28.31 16.22 15.63
N PRO A 200 -27.38 17.17 15.45
CA PRO A 200 -27.38 18.44 16.18
C PRO A 200 -28.56 19.36 15.83
#